data_AF-A7KJX9-F1
#
_entry.id   AF-A7KJX9-F1
#
_cell.length_a   1.000
_cell.length_b   1.000
_cell.length_c   1.000
_cell.angle_alpha   90.00
_cell.angle_beta   90.00
_cell.angle_gamma   90.00
#
_symmetry.space_group_name_H-M   'P 1'
#
loop_
_entity.id
_entity.type
_entity.pdbx_description
1 polymer ?
#
loop_
_entity_poly.entity_id
_entity_poly.type
_entity_poly.pdbx_seq_one_letter_code
_entity_poly.pdbx_strand_id
1 'polypeptide(L)'
;GGVGKTLCASLIYSIYNRFEGYCFLENVREEWEKHNGPSLRKQLYSELLNKEKNQDIVMINMFEKDRLCRKKVLIVLDDVD
;
A
#
# COMPACT_ATOMS: atom_id res chain seq x y z
N GLY A 1 -17.92 -16.25 7.93
CA GLY A 1 -18.36 -15.31 6.88
C GLY A 1 -19.05 -14.16 7.56
N GLY A 2 -18.48 -12.95 7.51
CA GLY A 2 -18.92 -11.79 8.29
C GLY A 2 -19.68 -10.76 7.44
N VAL A 3 -20.67 -10.13 8.04
CA VAL A 3 -21.68 -9.23 7.46
C VAL A 3 -21.11 -7.92 6.85
N GLY A 4 -19.82 -7.62 7.04
CA GLY A 4 -19.22 -6.35 6.56
C GLY A 4 -18.36 -6.43 5.30
N LYS A 5 -17.82 -7.61 4.93
CA LYS A 5 -16.79 -7.71 3.88
C LYS A 5 -17.32 -7.31 2.49
N THR A 6 -18.53 -7.75 2.15
CA THR A 6 -19.17 -7.44 0.87
C THR A 6 -19.48 -5.95 0.73
N LEU A 7 -19.85 -5.28 1.83
CA LEU A 7 -20.13 -3.83 1.81
C LEU A 7 -18.84 -3.03 1.59
N CYS A 8 -17.76 -3.34 2.30
CA CYS A 8 -16.46 -2.70 2.08
C CYS A 8 -15.94 -2.91 0.66
N ALA A 9 -16.06 -4.14 0.12
CA ALA A 9 -15.66 -4.43 -1.26
C ALA A 9 -16.46 -3.60 -2.27
N SER A 10 -17.77 -3.43 -2.07
CA SER A 10 -18.62 -2.60 -2.93
C SER A 10 -18.24 -1.12 -2.87
N LEU A 11 -17.95 -0.59 -1.68
CA LEU A 11 -17.51 0.79 -1.50
C LEU A 11 -16.16 1.04 -2.19
N ILE A 12 -15.18 0.15 -1.98
CA ILE A 12 -13.86 0.24 -2.65
C ILE A 12 -14.04 0.19 -4.17
N TYR A 13 -14.85 -0.73 -4.68
CA TYR A 13 -15.13 -0.84 -6.11
C TYR A 13 -15.70 0.47 -6.70
N SER A 14 -16.59 1.15 -5.96
CA SER A 14 -17.22 2.41 -6.42
C SER A 14 -16.24 3.58 -6.56
N ILE A 15 -15.11 3.54 -5.83
CA ILE A 15 -14.11 4.60 -5.83
C ILE A 15 -12.80 4.20 -6.51
N TYR A 16 -12.61 2.91 -6.82
CA TYR A 16 -11.35 2.35 -7.31
C TYR A 16 -10.81 3.18 -8.48
N ASN A 17 -11.58 3.32 -9.56
CA ASN A 17 -11.16 4.04 -10.77
C ASN A 17 -10.76 5.53 -10.60
N ARG A 18 -10.94 6.12 -9.42
CA ARG A 18 -10.54 7.50 -9.11
C ARG A 18 -9.09 7.62 -8.66
N PHE A 19 -8.36 6.52 -8.57
CA PHE A 19 -6.99 6.46 -8.10
C PHE A 19 -6.05 5.92 -9.20
N GLU A 20 -4.81 6.39 -9.18
CA GLU A 20 -3.73 6.06 -10.12
C GLU A 20 -2.83 4.92 -9.62
N GLY A 21 -3.08 4.44 -8.40
CA GLY A 21 -2.32 3.37 -7.76
C GLY A 21 -3.03 2.85 -6.51
N TYR A 22 -2.79 1.57 -6.21
CA TYR A 22 -3.47 0.84 -5.14
C TYR A 22 -2.43 -0.01 -4.40
N CYS A 23 -2.55 -0.08 -3.08
CA CYS A 23 -1.71 -0.95 -2.26
C CYS A 23 -2.54 -1.52 -1.11
N PHE A 24 -2.43 -2.83 -0.91
CA PHE A 24 -3.03 -3.52 0.24
C PHE A 24 -1.91 -4.11 1.09
N LEU A 25 -1.79 -3.61 2.32
CA LEU A 25 -0.83 -4.10 3.29
C LEU A 25 -1.58 -4.94 4.34
N GLU A 26 -1.30 -6.24 4.36
CA GLU A 26 -1.88 -7.21 5.30
C GLU A 26 -1.03 -7.33 6.57
N ASN A 27 -1.65 -7.64 7.71
CA ASN A 27 -0.99 -7.91 9.00
C ASN A 27 0.03 -6.82 9.38
N VAL A 28 -0.36 -5.54 9.24
CA VAL A 28 0.57 -4.41 9.36
C VAL A 28 1.23 -4.38 10.74
N ARG A 29 0.48 -4.64 11.80
CA ARG A 29 1.00 -4.75 13.16
C ARG A 29 2.12 -5.79 13.26
N GLU A 30 1.85 -7.03 12.84
CA GLU A 30 2.80 -8.14 12.93
C GLU A 30 4.07 -7.86 12.11
N GLU A 31 3.92 -7.37 10.89
CA GLU A 31 5.07 -7.03 10.02
C GLU A 31 5.89 -5.87 10.58
N TRP A 32 5.23 -4.89 11.21
CA TRP A 32 5.91 -3.79 11.87
C TRP A 32 6.70 -4.27 13.09
N GLU A 33 6.11 -5.09 13.95
CA GLU A 33 6.75 -5.66 15.13
C GLU A 33 7.94 -6.57 14.78
N LYS A 34 7.85 -7.34 13.69
CA LYS A 34 8.93 -8.26 13.26
C LYS A 34 10.06 -7.58 12.52
N HIS A 35 9.74 -6.67 11.59
CA HIS A 35 10.69 -6.17 10.60
C HIS A 35 10.96 -4.66 10.73
N ASN A 36 10.36 -3.97 11.71
CA ASN A 36 10.47 -2.52 11.95
C ASN A 36 10.00 -1.62 10.80
N GLY A 37 9.23 -2.15 9.84
CA GLY A 37 8.60 -1.36 8.78
C GLY A 37 9.29 -1.23 7.40
N PRO A 38 10.62 -1.43 7.20
CA PRO A 38 11.22 -1.43 5.87
C PRO A 38 10.56 -2.36 4.86
N SER A 39 10.09 -3.55 5.28
CA SER A 39 9.35 -4.49 4.43
C SER A 39 8.07 -3.86 3.89
N LEU A 40 7.23 -3.31 4.78
CA LEU A 40 5.99 -2.61 4.45
C LEU A 40 6.25 -1.40 3.54
N ARG A 41 7.28 -0.62 3.85
CA ARG A 41 7.67 0.55 3.04
C ARG A 41 8.12 0.12 1.64
N LYS A 42 8.90 -0.96 1.52
CA LYS A 42 9.32 -1.50 0.23
C LYS A 42 8.14 -1.98 -0.61
N GLN A 43 7.20 -2.71 0.00
CA GLN A 43 5.98 -3.16 -0.66
C GLN A 43 5.15 -1.98 -1.18
N LEU A 44 4.90 -0.98 -0.33
CA LEU A 44 4.12 0.20 -0.68
C LEU A 44 4.66 0.94 -1.90
N TYR A 45 5.97 1.17 -1.95
CA TYR A 45 6.59 1.85 -3.08
C TYR A 45 6.61 0.99 -4.35
N SER A 46 6.83 -0.32 -4.23
CA SER A 46 6.79 -1.25 -5.37
C SER A 46 5.40 -1.26 -6.02
N GLU A 47 4.34 -1.38 -5.22
CA GLU A 47 2.96 -1.43 -5.71
C GLU A 47 2.49 -0.09 -6.28
N LEU A 48 2.78 1.03 -5.61
CA LEU A 48 2.27 2.35 -6.05
C LEU A 48 3.07 3.00 -7.19
N LEU A 49 4.34 2.66 -7.33
CA LEU A 49 5.20 3.17 -8.41
C LEU A 49 5.35 2.19 -9.59
N ASN A 50 4.70 1.03 -9.55
CA ASN A 50 4.86 -0.06 -10.53
C ASN A 50 6.33 -0.43 -10.75
N LYS A 51 7.10 -0.49 -9.66
CA LYS A 51 8.51 -0.91 -9.69
C LYS A 51 8.59 -2.39 -9.38
N GLU A 52 9.48 -3.09 -10.07
CA GLU A 52 9.80 -4.49 -9.74
C GLU A 52 10.23 -4.60 -8.27
N LYS A 53 9.69 -5.59 -7.55
CA LYS A 53 9.98 -5.86 -6.13
C LYS A 53 11.48 -6.09 -5.85
N ASN A 54 12.27 -6.37 -6.89
CA ASN A 54 13.71 -6.64 -6.84
C ASN A 54 14.59 -5.43 -7.14
N GLN A 55 14.04 -4.26 -7.47
CA GLN A 55 14.85 -3.03 -7.44
C GLN A 55 15.22 -2.76 -5.99
N ASP A 56 16.49 -2.43 -5.73
CA ASP A 56 16.97 -2.01 -4.42
C ASP A 56 16.27 -0.70 -4.03
N ILE A 57 15.07 -0.83 -3.45
CA ILE A 57 14.32 0.21 -2.74
C ILE A 57 15.01 0.51 -1.38
N VAL A 58 16.26 0.05 -1.20
CA VAL A 58 17.13 0.29 -0.05
C VAL A 58 17.32 1.79 0.19
N MET A 59 17.19 2.61 -0.87
CA MET A 59 17.05 4.04 -0.74
C MET A 59 15.80 4.49 -1.46
N ILE A 60 14.67 4.50 -0.74
CA ILE A 60 13.54 5.35 -1.14
C ILE A 60 14.04 6.78 -1.17
N ASN A 61 14.42 7.21 -2.36
CA ASN A 61 15.08 8.47 -2.56
C ASN A 61 14.04 9.58 -2.68
N MET A 62 14.51 10.83 -2.70
CA MET A 62 13.64 11.99 -2.81
C MET A 62 12.76 11.96 -4.07
N PHE A 63 13.24 11.34 -5.16
CA PHE A 63 12.51 11.20 -6.42
C PHE A 63 11.31 10.26 -6.30
N GLU A 64 11.44 9.13 -5.60
CA GLU A 64 10.32 8.20 -5.41
C GLU A 64 9.23 8.81 -4.54
N LYS A 65 9.62 9.55 -3.50
CA LYS A 65 8.69 10.35 -2.70
C LYS A 65 7.97 11.39 -3.56
N ASP A 66 8.70 12.19 -4.33
CA ASP A 66 8.13 13.23 -5.19
C ASP A 66 7.16 12.65 -6.24
N ARG A 67 7.53 11.53 -6.87
CA ARG A 67 6.65 10.82 -7.81
C ARG A 67 5.37 10.33 -7.14
N LEU A 68 5.46 9.75 -5.95
CA LEU A 68 4.30 9.25 -5.22
C LEU A 68 3.39 10.40 -4.78
N CYS A 69 3.95 11.51 -4.30
CA CYS A 69 3.22 12.71 -3.90
C CYS A 69 2.40 13.35 -5.02
N ARG A 70 2.73 13.06 -6.29
CA ARG A 70 2.00 13.55 -7.47
C ARG A 70 0.89 12.62 -7.95
N LYS A 71 0.72 11.46 -7.32
CA LYS A 71 -0.32 10.49 -7.66
C LYS A 71 -1.43 10.49 -6.62
N LYS A 72 -2.67 10.35 -7.08
CA LYS A 72 -3.78 10.00 -6.21
C LYS A 72 -3.79 8.49 -6.00
N VAL A 73 -3.49 8.02 -4.79
CA VAL A 73 -3.36 6.59 -4.47
C VAL A 73 -4.37 6.13 -3.41
N LEU A 74 -4.79 4.86 -3.49
CA LEU A 74 -5.61 4.20 -2.48
C LEU A 74 -4.72 3.21 -1.71
N ILE A 75 -4.64 3.36 -0.39
CA ILE A 75 -3.90 2.45 0.48
C ILE A 75 -4.90 1.85 1.46
N VAL A 76 -4.90 0.53 1.57
CA VAL A 76 -5.67 -0.21 2.56
C VAL A 76 -4.69 -0.89 3.50
N LEU A 77 -4.80 -0.58 4.79
CA LEU A 77 -3.98 -1.14 5.86
C LEU A 77 -4.87 -2.08 6.68
N ASP A 78 -4.51 -3.35 6.73
CA ASP A 78 -5.19 -4.36 7.55
C ASP A 78 -4.42 -4.59 8.85
N ASP A 79 -5.16 -4.76 9.94
CA ASP A 79 -4.61 -5.01 11.27
C ASP A 79 -3.58 -3.95 11.71
N VAL A 80 -4.04 -2.69 11.81
CA VAL A 80 -3.28 -1.58 12.39
C VAL A 80 -3.71 -1.39 13.85
N ASP A 81 -2.73 -1.29 14.74
CA ASP A 81 -2.90 -1.03 16.18
C ASP A 81 -2.27 0.32 16.57
#